data_AF-A0A0C5X1R1-F1
#
_entry.id   AF-A0A0C5X1R1-F1
#
_cell.length_a   1.000
_cell.length_b   1.000
_cell.length_c   1.000
_cell.angle_alpha   90.00
_cell.angle_beta   90.00
_cell.angle_gamma   90.00
#
_symmetry.space_group_name_H-M   'P 1'
#
loop_
_entity.id
_entity.type
_entity.pdbx_description
1 polymer ?
#
loop_
_entity_poly.entity_id
_entity_poly.type
_entity_poly.pdbx_seq_one_letter_code
_entity_poly.pdbx_strand_id
1 'polypeptide(L)'
;MMKTEKNKTIAIVSAIIFFIGLATFNISGLGIVPVFIVVISFFTSLIHGWLYLSGHKETDVFTAYQDGAKTKAKALHSGFKGKAGKE
;
A
#
# COMPACT_ATOMS: atom_id res chain seq x y z
N MET A 1 -14.36 -10.52 20.06
CA MET A 1 -13.52 -10.86 18.89
C MET A 1 -13.06 -9.57 18.26
N MET A 2 -11.80 -9.18 18.45
CA MET A 2 -11.26 -7.91 17.93
C MET A 2 -11.21 -8.02 16.39
N LYS A 3 -11.88 -7.11 15.66
CA LYS A 3 -11.76 -7.05 14.19
C LYS A 3 -10.32 -6.66 13.87
N THR A 4 -9.52 -7.62 13.40
CA THR A 4 -8.13 -7.39 13.05
C THR A 4 -8.08 -6.66 11.71
N GLU A 5 -7.83 -5.34 11.76
CA GLU A 5 -7.63 -4.53 10.56
C GLU A 5 -6.27 -4.88 9.93
N LYS A 6 -6.25 -5.91 9.07
CA LYS A 6 -5.04 -6.50 8.48
C LYS A 6 -4.07 -5.45 7.93
N ASN A 7 -4.57 -4.48 7.16
CA ASN A 7 -3.74 -3.46 6.53
C ASN A 7 -3.17 -2.46 7.55
N LYS A 8 -3.90 -2.16 8.63
CA LYS A 8 -3.38 -1.36 9.75
C LYS A 8 -2.23 -2.09 10.44
N THR A 9 -2.43 -3.37 10.75
CA THR A 9 -1.41 -4.18 11.44
C THR A 9 -0.14 -4.26 10.59
N ILE A 10 -0.27 -4.56 9.29
CA ILE A 10 0.89 -4.63 8.39
C ILE A 10 1.59 -3.28 8.28
N ALA A 11 0.84 -2.17 8.18
CA ALA A 11 1.42 -0.83 8.10
C ALA A 11 2.25 -0.48 9.34
N ILE A 12 1.76 -0.82 10.55
CA ILE A 12 2.46 -0.58 11.81
C ILE A 12 3.69 -1.48 11.93
N VAL A 13 3.55 -2.79 11.68
CA VAL A 13 4.67 -3.74 11.79
C VAL A 13 5.79 -3.38 10.81
N SER A 14 5.44 -3.05 9.56
CA SER A 14 6.43 -2.62 8.57
C SER A 14 7.09 -1.28 8.94
N ALA A 15 6.36 -0.33 9.54
CA ALA A 15 6.97 0.90 10.07
C ALA A 15 7.97 0.62 11.21
N ILE A 16 7.68 -0.33 12.11
CA ILE A 16 8.61 -0.75 13.16
C ILE A 16 9.88 -1.36 12.53
N ILE A 17 9.71 -2.26 11.56
CA ILE A 17 10.84 -2.89 10.84
C ILE A 17 11.68 -1.83 10.11
N PHE A 18 11.06 -0.78 9.57
CA PHE A 18 11.76 0.33 8.95
C PHE A 18 12.72 1.03 9.92
N PHE A 19 12.25 1.38 11.13
CA PHE A 19 13.11 1.99 12.14
C PHE A 19 14.21 1.05 12.64
N ILE A 20 13.92 -0.25 12.76
CA ILE A 20 14.93 -1.26 13.07
C ILE A 20 15.99 -1.31 11.96
N GLY A 21 15.56 -1.31 10.70
CA GLY A 21 16.46 -1.26 9.53
C GLY A 21 17.32 0.00 9.51
N LEU A 22 16.77 1.15 9.88
CA LEU A 22 17.55 2.39 10.02
C LEU A 22 18.59 2.29 11.13
N ALA A 23 18.23 1.71 12.27
CA ALA A 23 19.15 1.53 13.40
C ALA A 23 20.33 0.60 13.05
N THR A 24 20.12 -0.38 12.16
CA THR A 24 21.16 -1.35 11.79
C THR A 24 22.18 -0.83 10.77
N PHE A 25 21.98 0.37 10.19
CA PHE A 25 22.95 0.96 9.24
C PHE A 25 24.35 1.16 9.82
N ASN A 26 24.46 1.37 11.14
CA ASN A 26 25.74 1.60 11.81
C ASN A 26 26.42 0.30 12.25
N ILE A 27 25.84 -0.86 11.97
CA ILE A 27 26.41 -2.16 12.34
C ILE A 27 27.37 -2.61 11.22
N SER A 28 28.66 -2.60 11.54
CA SER A 28 29.72 -3.13 10.68
C SER A 28 29.46 -4.61 10.33
N GLY A 29 29.61 -4.97 9.05
CA GLY A 29 29.48 -6.35 8.56
C GLY A 29 28.14 -6.71 7.92
N LEU A 30 27.12 -5.84 7.99
CA LEU A 30 25.82 -6.08 7.31
C LEU A 30 25.82 -5.70 5.82
N GLY A 31 26.81 -4.93 5.37
CA GLY A 31 26.92 -4.50 3.98
C GLY A 31 25.66 -3.77 3.50
N ILE A 32 25.12 -4.20 2.35
CA ILE A 32 23.94 -3.58 1.71
C ILE A 32 22.59 -4.07 2.28
N VAL A 33 22.59 -5.09 3.14
CA VAL A 33 21.35 -5.70 3.66
C VAL A 33 20.40 -4.70 4.34
N PRO A 34 20.86 -3.77 5.21
CA PRO A 34 20.00 -2.78 5.85
C PRO A 34 19.25 -1.89 4.85
N VAL A 35 19.87 -1.60 3.69
CA VAL A 35 19.24 -0.82 2.61
C VAL A 35 18.01 -1.53 2.07
N PHE A 36 18.11 -2.83 1.77
CA PHE A 36 16.97 -3.61 1.28
C PHE A 36 15.84 -3.69 2.32
N ILE A 37 16.19 -3.91 3.59
CA ILE A 37 15.20 -3.94 4.68
C ILE A 37 14.45 -2.61 4.75
N VAL A 38 15.17 -1.48 4.73
CA VAL A 38 14.57 -0.15 4.81
C VAL A 38 13.69 0.15 3.60
N VAL A 39 14.15 -0.15 2.39
CA VAL A 39 13.36 0.09 1.17
C VAL A 39 12.07 -0.73 1.17
N ILE A 40 12.16 -2.04 1.42
CA ILE A 40 10.99 -2.93 1.38
C ILE A 40 10.00 -2.58 2.49
N SER A 41 10.47 -2.33 3.70
CA SER A 41 9.61 -2.00 4.84
C SER A 41 8.92 -0.65 4.68
N PHE A 42 9.63 0.36 4.16
CA PHE A 42 9.07 1.68 3.87
C PHE A 42 7.89 1.59 2.88
N PHE A 43 8.11 0.98 1.71
CA PHE A 43 7.06 0.85 0.71
C PHE A 43 5.90 -0.04 1.18
N THR A 44 6.19 -1.09 1.92
CA THR A 44 5.14 -1.94 2.53
C THR A 44 4.25 -1.12 3.47
N SER A 45 4.85 -0.26 4.30
CA SER A 45 4.12 0.60 5.22
C SER A 45 3.26 1.63 4.49
N LEU A 46 3.80 2.28 3.46
CA LEU A 46 3.05 3.22 2.64
C LEU A 46 1.85 2.58 1.95
N ILE A 47 2.03 1.42 1.30
CA ILE A 47 0.96 0.74 0.57
C ILE A 47 -0.16 0.33 1.53
N HIS A 48 0.16 -0.36 2.61
CA HIS A 48 -0.85 -0.85 3.54
C HIS A 48 -1.47 0.28 4.37
N GLY A 49 -0.70 1.33 4.69
CA GLY A 49 -1.20 2.54 5.32
C GLY A 49 -2.18 3.28 4.43
N TRP A 50 -1.87 3.44 3.15
CA TRP A 50 -2.78 4.04 2.17
C TRP A 50 -4.06 3.22 2.02
N LEU A 51 -3.96 1.89 1.88
CA LEU A 51 -5.13 1.01 1.80
C LEU A 51 -6.03 1.15 3.04
N TYR A 52 -5.42 1.16 4.23
CA TYR A 52 -6.15 1.37 5.47
C TYR A 52 -6.90 2.71 5.50
N LEU A 53 -6.22 3.81 5.17
CA LEU A 53 -6.80 5.16 5.11
C LEU A 53 -7.87 5.28 4.01
N SER A 54 -7.76 4.49 2.95
CA SER A 54 -8.73 4.40 1.84
C SER A 54 -9.95 3.53 2.17
N GLY A 55 -10.10 3.06 3.42
CA GLY A 55 -11.21 2.19 3.84
C GLY A 55 -11.05 0.71 3.48
N HIS A 56 -9.97 0.32 2.80
CA HIS A 56 -9.65 -1.07 2.48
C HIS A 56 -8.95 -1.70 3.69
N LYS A 57 -9.71 -2.03 4.74
CA LYS A 57 -9.15 -2.46 6.03
C LYS A 57 -8.60 -3.89 6.03
N GLU A 58 -9.26 -4.78 5.28
CA GLU A 58 -8.92 -6.21 5.20
C GLU A 58 -8.64 -6.69 3.76
N THR A 59 -8.95 -5.86 2.77
CA THR A 59 -8.76 -6.17 1.35
C THR A 59 -7.28 -6.35 1.02
N ASP A 60 -6.97 -7.35 0.20
CA ASP A 60 -5.61 -7.55 -0.31
C ASP A 60 -5.19 -6.48 -1.33
N VAL A 61 -3.89 -6.25 -1.45
CA VAL A 61 -3.30 -5.21 -2.32
C VAL A 61 -3.68 -5.43 -3.79
N PHE A 62 -3.67 -6.68 -4.27
CA PHE A 62 -4.02 -6.99 -5.65
C PHE A 62 -5.50 -6.73 -5.95
N THR A 63 -6.38 -7.10 -5.01
CA THR A 63 -7.82 -6.85 -5.14
C THR A 63 -8.10 -5.35 -5.16
N ALA A 64 -7.51 -4.59 -4.23
CA ALA A 64 -7.66 -3.14 -4.20
C ALA A 64 -7.13 -2.46 -5.48
N TYR A 65 -6.02 -2.96 -6.04
CA TYR A 65 -5.50 -2.49 -7.31
C TYR A 65 -6.48 -2.74 -8.47
N GLN A 66 -7.02 -3.97 -8.58
CA GLN A 66 -8.00 -4.31 -9.62
C GLN A 66 -9.27 -3.48 -9.50
N ASP A 67 -9.77 -3.25 -8.29
CA ASP A 67 -10.98 -2.46 -8.06
C ASP A 67 -10.76 -0.98 -8.41
N GLY A 68 -9.57 -0.45 -8.11
CA GLY A 68 -9.15 0.87 -8.56
C GLY A 68 -9.11 0.96 -10.10
N ALA A 69 -8.53 -0.02 -10.77
CA ALA A 69 -8.47 -0.06 -12.23
C ALA A 69 -9.87 -0.15 -12.87
N LYS A 70 -10.75 -1.01 -12.35
CA LYS A 70 -12.15 -1.11 -12.79
C LYS A 70 -12.90 0.20 -12.60
N THR A 71 -12.71 0.87 -11.46
CA THR A 71 -13.34 2.16 -11.17
C THR A 71 -12.90 3.23 -12.17
N LYS A 72 -11.59 3.30 -12.47
CA LYS A 72 -11.06 4.22 -13.49
C LYS A 72 -11.62 3.92 -14.88
N ALA A 73 -11.65 2.65 -15.28
CA ALA A 73 -12.22 2.24 -16.56
C ALA A 73 -13.72 2.59 -16.67
N LYS A 74 -14.50 2.35 -15.60
CA LYS A 74 -15.92 2.69 -15.54
C LYS A 74 -16.15 4.20 -15.67
N ALA A 75 -15.37 5.00 -14.93
CA ALA A 75 -15.44 6.46 -14.98
C ALA A 75 -15.09 7.00 -16.38
N LEU A 76 -14.05 6.45 -17.00
CA LEU A 76 -13.65 6.79 -18.37
C LEU A 76 -14.75 6.44 -19.38
N HIS A 77 -15.30 5.23 -19.30
CA HIS A 77 -16.40 4.79 -20.16
C HIS A 77 -17.67 5.65 -19.98
N SER A 78 -18.03 6.01 -18.76
CA SER A 78 -19.15 6.93 -18.51
C SER A 78 -18.88 8.34 -19.04
N GLY A 79 -17.64 8.82 -18.96
CA GLY A 79 -17.24 10.11 -19.51
C GLY A 79 -17.34 10.15 -21.04
N PHE A 80 -16.93 9.07 -21.73
CA PHE A 80 -17.09 8.95 -23.18
C PHE A 80 -18.56 8.82 -23.60
N LYS A 81 -19.36 8.01 -22.90
CA LYS A 81 -20.80 7.86 -23.19
C LYS A 81 -21.59 9.16 -22.96
N GLY A 82 -21.21 9.93 -21.95
CA GLY A 82 -21.81 11.25 -21.67
C GLY A 82 -21.46 12.33 -22.70
N LYS A 83 -20.41 12.13 -23.51
CA LYS A 83 -20.00 13.04 -24.59
C LYS A 83 -20.67 12.69 -25.93
N ALA A 84 -20.92 11.40 -26.19
CA ALA A 84 -21.58 10.92 -27.42
C ALA A 84 -23.12 11.10 -27.44
N GLY A 85 -23.74 11.42 -26.30
CA GLY A 85 -25.18 11.74 -26.22
C GLY A 85 -25.50 13.24 -26.27
N LYS A 86 -24.54 14.09 -26.62
CA LYS A 86 -24.68 15.55 -26.72
C LYS A 86 -24.51 16.09 -28.15
N GLU A 87 -24.62 15.23 -29.15
CA GLU A 87 -24.70 15.61 -30.57
C GLU A 87 -26.12 15.40 -31.09
#